data_AF-A0A0Q4HDN1-F1
#
_entry.id   AF-A0A0Q4HDN1-F1
#
_cell.length_a   1.000
_cell.length_b   1.000
_cell.length_c   1.000
_cell.angle_alpha   90.00
_cell.angle_beta   90.00
_cell.angle_gamma   90.00
#
_symmetry.space_group_name_H-M   'P 1'
#
loop_
_entity.id
_entity.type
_entity.pdbx_description
1 polymer ?
#
loop_
_entity_poly.entity_id
_entity_poly.type
_entity_poly.pdbx_seq_one_letter_code
_entity_poly.pdbx_strand_id
1 'polypeptide(L)'
;MSLLIQDDSVDLGAIDGAKVPLRENRELAMPDDANDRFLDGPACRRLAVVDFDPETGMPLPPPARFEPNRDGGLDGTYPIDDAPDSPAALAVNAFGIAFRTIRMFEGPDALGRRVTWAFGGEQLLVVPRAGERANAAYDRKTRSLAFSSFTGTNGERVHTALSRDIVAHECGHALLDAVQPSLSDRPTRESIAIHEAVADVIAVLMALDSDRLRSSVLARSGNRIDEHNAFSSIAEQFGVSKPGPGGMARHALRELANDETLAALAGAGSHELSTLLSAIYYDTLREIFEGRFAQERRVRHDGGRRQTPAQAANRALGTAHLIFRRFVLRGIDYLPPGDLGFADIGRAAFAADRAIDGATGRRPSAEVRRRRDAFATRFVTRGIVAAEAQLHGRRPSALDVPPAQLEALRDLDYAAYEYVAAHRRAIGIPAGVPFTVLPRIDATKRVGPAQVPPQRELLVKVAWDRLPEARGDGTRGRPVPVGATVSLRWEDGRCLALVRSLAAERSGSAPGSARGSAVPQPAEVLVAALGADAATTDVHGAPPAGAAAPARSVRSPSSAGAGAARPLAPPPPGVDPGAFFDLVRARGALGRA
;
A
#
# COMPACT_ATOMS: atom_id res chain seq x y z
N MET A 1 19.43 16.38 -2.83
CA MET A 1 18.64 17.06 -3.89
C MET A 1 17.20 17.24 -3.40
N SER A 2 16.62 18.44 -3.48
CA SER A 2 15.27 18.67 -2.95
C SER A 2 14.37 19.55 -3.83
N LEU A 3 13.06 19.31 -3.74
CA LEU A 3 12.00 20.01 -4.50
C LEU A 3 10.90 20.49 -3.55
N LEU A 4 10.35 21.69 -3.76
CA LEU A 4 9.19 22.15 -3.00
C LEU A 4 7.89 21.87 -3.76
N ILE A 5 6.93 21.17 -3.15
CA ILE A 5 5.56 21.01 -3.68
C ILE A 5 4.56 21.65 -2.71
N GLN A 6 3.59 22.35 -3.28
CA GLN A 6 2.53 23.03 -2.57
C GLN A 6 1.26 22.17 -2.62
N ASP A 7 0.74 21.79 -1.46
CA ASP A 7 -0.60 21.20 -1.36
C ASP A 7 -1.68 22.29 -1.60
N ASP A 8 -2.87 21.90 -2.06
CA ASP A 8 -3.96 22.80 -2.46
C ASP A 8 -4.40 23.77 -1.35
N SER A 9 -4.91 24.95 -1.71
CA SER A 9 -5.24 25.98 -0.72
C SER A 9 -6.59 25.72 -0.04
N VAL A 10 -6.59 25.61 1.30
CA VAL A 10 -7.80 25.44 2.11
C VAL A 10 -7.79 26.46 3.25
N ASP A 11 -8.80 27.32 3.35
CA ASP A 11 -8.89 28.23 4.49
C ASP A 11 -9.39 27.48 5.73
N LEU A 12 -8.49 27.29 6.69
CA LEU A 12 -8.79 26.64 7.98
C LEU A 12 -9.10 27.67 9.07
N GLY A 13 -9.13 28.97 8.73
CA GLY A 13 -9.35 30.08 9.64
C GLY A 13 -8.19 30.32 10.60
N ALA A 14 -8.52 30.69 11.84
CA ALA A 14 -7.55 30.85 12.92
C ALA A 14 -7.74 29.74 13.97
N ILE A 15 -6.63 29.12 14.39
CA ILE A 15 -6.58 28.15 15.50
C ILE A 15 -5.85 28.83 16.66
N ASP A 16 -6.48 28.89 17.83
CA ASP A 16 -5.95 29.57 19.04
C ASP A 16 -5.50 31.03 18.78
N GLY A 17 -6.20 31.75 17.91
CA GLY A 17 -5.88 33.14 17.54
C GLY A 17 -4.73 33.29 16.53
N ALA A 18 -4.12 32.20 16.08
CA ALA A 18 -3.11 32.20 15.01
C ALA A 18 -3.75 31.80 13.67
N LYS A 19 -3.55 32.62 12.63
CA LYS A 19 -4.03 32.29 11.27
C LYS A 19 -3.29 31.06 10.75
N VAL A 20 -4.04 30.05 10.32
CA VAL A 20 -3.45 28.84 9.73
C VAL A 20 -2.97 29.18 8.32
N PRO A 21 -1.74 28.79 7.91
CA PRO A 21 -1.27 29.02 6.55
C PRO A 21 -2.25 28.45 5.53
N LEU A 22 -2.51 29.16 4.42
CA LEU A 22 -3.45 28.71 3.38
C LEU A 22 -2.90 27.57 2.53
N ARG A 23 -1.56 27.42 2.46
CA ARG A 23 -0.83 26.40 1.71
C ARG A 23 0.18 25.69 2.61
N GLU A 24 0.43 24.40 2.37
CA GLU A 24 1.50 23.65 3.02
C GLU A 24 2.57 23.33 1.97
N ASN A 25 3.78 23.85 2.18
CA ASN A 25 4.92 23.55 1.33
C ASN A 25 5.67 22.36 1.91
N ARG A 26 5.97 21.38 1.08
CA ARG A 26 6.68 20.17 1.48
C ARG A 26 7.88 19.95 0.59
N GLU A 27 9.02 19.73 1.24
CA GLU A 27 10.27 19.42 0.58
C GLU A 27 10.32 17.92 0.24
N LEU A 28 10.47 17.59 -1.03
CA LEU A 28 10.76 16.26 -1.53
C LEU A 28 12.27 16.09 -1.63
N ALA A 29 12.87 15.44 -0.64
CA ALA A 29 14.28 15.09 -0.69
C ALA A 29 14.49 13.75 -1.40
N MET A 30 15.40 13.73 -2.38
CA MET A 30 15.96 12.50 -2.90
C MET A 30 17.18 12.07 -2.08
N PRO A 31 17.39 10.75 -1.92
CA PRO A 31 18.62 10.24 -1.34
C PRO A 31 19.81 10.66 -2.19
N ASP A 32 21.00 10.74 -1.57
CA ASP A 32 22.24 11.08 -2.25
C ASP A 32 22.69 9.90 -3.16
N ASP A 33 22.00 9.76 -4.29
CA ASP A 33 22.36 8.87 -5.40
C ASP A 33 22.81 9.76 -6.56
N ALA A 34 24.06 9.60 -6.99
CA ALA A 34 24.67 10.44 -8.03
C ALA A 34 23.92 10.40 -9.37
N ASN A 35 23.04 9.40 -9.57
CA ASN A 35 22.30 9.20 -10.81
C ASN A 35 20.80 9.51 -10.72
N ASP A 36 20.27 9.99 -9.58
CA ASP A 36 18.85 10.34 -9.44
C ASP A 36 18.62 11.86 -9.45
N ARG A 37 17.64 12.30 -10.24
CA ARG A 37 17.24 13.71 -10.38
C ARG A 37 15.79 13.87 -10.82
N PHE A 38 15.25 15.04 -10.57
CA PHE A 38 13.94 15.53 -10.99
C PHE A 38 14.10 16.06 -12.41
N LEU A 39 13.22 15.61 -13.29
CA LEU A 39 13.21 15.92 -14.72
C LEU A 39 11.85 16.49 -15.14
N ASP A 40 11.76 17.00 -16.37
CA ASP A 40 10.51 17.47 -16.95
C ASP A 40 9.45 16.36 -16.97
N GLY A 41 8.19 16.73 -16.72
CA GLY A 41 7.07 15.81 -16.66
C GLY A 41 7.20 14.96 -15.41
N PRO A 42 6.94 15.54 -14.22
CA PRO A 42 7.60 15.20 -12.97
C PRO A 42 8.10 13.76 -12.92
N ALA A 43 9.41 13.60 -13.02
CA ALA A 43 10.05 12.30 -13.17
C ALA A 43 11.35 12.20 -12.39
N CYS A 44 11.60 11.02 -11.84
CA CYS A 44 12.85 10.58 -11.26
C CYS A 44 13.00 9.07 -11.47
N ARG A 45 14.07 8.46 -10.98
CA ARG A 45 14.32 7.02 -11.21
C ARG A 45 13.23 6.10 -10.64
N ARG A 46 12.52 6.54 -9.60
CA ARG A 46 11.46 5.74 -8.93
C ARG A 46 10.07 5.94 -9.50
N LEU A 47 9.79 7.11 -10.04
CA LEU A 47 8.44 7.58 -10.34
C LEU A 47 8.47 8.52 -11.54
N ALA A 48 7.55 8.40 -12.49
CA ALA A 48 7.44 9.36 -13.59
C ALA A 48 6.01 9.61 -14.03
N VAL A 49 5.69 10.86 -14.37
CA VAL A 49 4.40 11.23 -14.93
C VAL A 49 4.38 10.95 -16.42
N VAL A 50 3.34 10.26 -16.87
CA VAL A 50 3.00 10.11 -18.29
C VAL A 50 1.58 10.61 -18.49
N ASP A 51 1.44 11.69 -19.23
CA ASP A 51 0.16 12.33 -19.47
C ASP A 51 -0.40 11.94 -20.84
N PHE A 52 -1.72 11.95 -20.96
CA PHE A 52 -2.44 11.57 -22.15
C PHE A 52 -3.50 12.60 -22.49
N ASP A 53 -3.75 12.73 -23.78
CA ASP A 53 -4.90 13.46 -24.28
C ASP A 53 -6.17 12.67 -23.92
N PRO A 54 -7.10 13.26 -23.15
CA PRO A 54 -8.31 12.55 -22.70
C PRO A 54 -9.24 12.11 -23.84
N GLU A 55 -9.23 12.81 -24.98
CA GLU A 55 -10.12 12.52 -26.11
C GLU A 55 -9.54 11.46 -27.04
N THR A 56 -8.25 11.59 -27.37
CA THR A 56 -7.58 10.73 -28.35
C THR A 56 -6.83 9.57 -27.70
N GLY A 57 -6.59 9.61 -26.39
CA GLY A 57 -5.80 8.63 -25.65
C GLY A 57 -4.32 8.62 -26.01
N MET A 58 -3.84 9.62 -26.76
CA MET A 58 -2.47 9.73 -27.22
C MET A 58 -1.56 10.33 -26.14
N PRO A 59 -0.29 9.89 -26.01
CA PRO A 59 0.66 10.51 -25.09
C PRO A 59 0.86 11.99 -25.41
N LEU A 60 0.92 12.81 -24.37
CA LEU A 60 1.22 14.24 -24.46
C LEU A 60 2.66 14.54 -24.02
N PRO A 61 3.21 15.71 -24.42
CA PRO A 61 4.44 16.21 -23.85
C PRO A 61 4.35 16.37 -22.32
N PRO A 62 5.51 16.42 -21.62
CA PRO A 62 5.58 16.75 -20.20
C PRO A 62 4.65 17.90 -19.77
N PRO A 63 3.72 17.68 -18.82
CA PRO A 63 2.75 18.70 -18.41
C PRO A 63 3.35 19.80 -17.51
N ALA A 64 4.52 19.58 -16.91
CA ALA A 64 5.22 20.56 -16.10
C ALA A 64 6.74 20.43 -16.31
N ARG A 65 7.46 21.56 -16.27
CA ARG A 65 8.91 21.63 -16.47
C ARG A 65 9.63 21.78 -15.13
N PHE A 66 10.77 21.11 -14.96
CA PHE A 66 11.60 21.32 -13.78
C PHE A 66 12.39 22.62 -13.92
N GLU A 67 12.26 23.51 -12.94
CA GLU A 67 13.00 24.78 -12.88
C GLU A 67 14.03 24.71 -11.75
N PRO A 68 15.33 24.58 -12.05
CA PRO A 68 16.34 24.55 -11.02
C PRO A 68 16.52 25.93 -10.38
N ASN A 69 16.79 25.98 -9.07
CA ASN A 69 16.98 27.23 -8.32
C ASN A 69 18.20 28.05 -8.78
N ARG A 70 19.12 27.40 -9.49
CA ARG A 70 20.33 27.96 -10.10
C ARG A 70 20.68 27.19 -11.35
N ASP A 71 21.38 27.81 -12.30
CA ASP A 71 21.81 27.13 -13.52
C ASP A 71 22.62 25.86 -13.22
N GLY A 72 22.18 24.73 -13.77
CA GLY A 72 22.78 23.41 -13.51
C GLY A 72 22.53 22.86 -12.10
N GLY A 73 21.70 23.53 -11.29
CA GLY A 73 21.28 23.08 -9.97
C GLY A 73 20.49 21.78 -10.02
N LEU A 74 20.63 20.99 -8.96
CA LEU A 74 19.84 19.78 -8.75
C LEU A 74 18.59 20.08 -7.91
N ASP A 75 18.57 21.14 -7.13
CA ASP A 75 17.40 21.61 -6.39
C ASP A 75 16.57 22.59 -7.22
N GLY A 76 15.24 22.60 -7.03
CA GLY A 76 14.34 23.41 -7.86
C GLY A 76 12.86 23.30 -7.49
N THR A 77 11.99 23.70 -8.41
CA THR A 77 10.54 23.66 -8.29
C THR A 77 9.89 23.18 -9.59
N TYR A 78 8.61 22.79 -9.52
CA TYR A 78 7.74 22.71 -10.69
C TYR A 78 6.75 23.87 -10.58
N PRO A 79 6.86 24.92 -11.40
CA PRO A 79 5.83 25.96 -11.44
C PRO A 79 4.53 25.32 -11.91
N ILE A 80 3.43 25.72 -11.28
CA ILE A 80 2.07 25.35 -11.66
C ILE A 80 1.30 26.62 -11.98
N ASP A 81 0.39 26.54 -12.94
CA ASP A 81 -0.50 27.65 -13.27
C ASP A 81 -1.45 27.96 -12.10
N ASP A 82 -2.05 29.15 -12.11
CA ASP A 82 -3.03 29.55 -11.08
C ASP A 82 -4.30 28.69 -11.08
N ALA A 83 -4.58 27.99 -12.18
CA ALA A 83 -5.69 27.04 -12.29
C ALA A 83 -5.35 25.74 -11.52
N PRO A 84 -6.06 25.43 -10.42
CA PRO A 84 -5.75 24.28 -9.55
C PRO A 84 -6.00 22.93 -10.22
N ASP A 85 -6.77 22.91 -11.31
CA ASP A 85 -7.10 21.74 -12.13
C ASP A 85 -6.33 21.69 -13.46
N SER A 86 -5.32 22.56 -13.64
CA SER A 86 -4.44 22.52 -14.81
C SER A 86 -3.71 21.17 -14.93
N PRO A 87 -3.37 20.70 -16.15
CA PRO A 87 -2.59 19.46 -16.33
C PRO A 87 -1.29 19.44 -15.51
N ALA A 88 -0.61 20.59 -15.40
CA ALA A 88 0.57 20.77 -14.57
C ALA A 88 0.26 20.56 -13.07
N ALA A 89 -0.80 21.18 -12.55
CA ALA A 89 -1.21 21.03 -11.16
C ALA A 89 -1.58 19.57 -10.82
N LEU A 90 -2.38 18.91 -11.67
CA LEU A 90 -2.74 17.50 -11.51
C LEU A 90 -1.50 16.59 -11.47
N ALA A 91 -0.56 16.80 -12.40
CA ALA A 91 0.67 16.04 -12.51
C ALA A 91 1.59 16.24 -11.29
N VAL A 92 1.85 17.48 -10.90
CA VAL A 92 2.73 17.83 -9.79
C VAL A 92 2.16 17.35 -8.46
N ASN A 93 0.85 17.48 -8.24
CA ASN A 93 0.20 17.00 -7.02
C ASN A 93 0.28 15.47 -6.91
N ALA A 94 -0.15 14.74 -7.95
CA ALA A 94 -0.13 13.28 -7.95
C ALA A 94 1.28 12.72 -7.80
N PHE A 95 2.26 13.30 -8.52
CA PHE A 95 3.68 12.95 -8.36
C PHE A 95 4.16 13.20 -6.94
N GLY A 96 3.85 14.38 -6.39
CA GLY A 96 4.30 14.79 -5.07
C GLY A 96 3.82 13.90 -3.95
N ILE A 97 2.53 13.58 -3.95
CA ILE A 97 1.94 12.67 -2.96
C ILE A 97 2.53 11.28 -3.12
N ALA A 98 2.54 10.69 -4.32
CA ALA A 98 3.08 9.36 -4.54
C ALA A 98 4.58 9.27 -4.15
N PHE A 99 5.39 10.28 -4.50
CA PHE A 99 6.80 10.32 -4.10
C PHE A 99 6.94 10.34 -2.57
N ARG A 100 6.19 11.20 -1.86
CA ARG A 100 6.20 11.22 -0.39
C ARG A 100 5.74 9.89 0.21
N THR A 101 4.71 9.26 -0.35
CA THR A 101 4.23 7.94 0.09
C THR A 101 5.33 6.89 -0.05
N ILE A 102 6.04 6.86 -1.19
CA ILE A 102 7.20 5.97 -1.39
C ILE A 102 8.30 6.25 -0.36
N ARG A 103 8.67 7.53 -0.14
CA ARG A 103 9.71 7.90 0.85
C ARG A 103 9.31 7.54 2.27
N MET A 104 8.04 7.73 2.64
CA MET A 104 7.51 7.35 3.95
C MET A 104 7.66 5.85 4.17
N PHE A 105 7.34 5.04 3.15
CA PHE A 105 7.35 3.58 3.20
C PHE A 105 8.77 3.00 3.23
N GLU A 106 9.67 3.53 2.41
CA GLU A 106 11.08 3.07 2.33
C GLU A 106 11.97 3.61 3.46
N GLY A 107 11.57 4.72 4.08
CA GLY A 107 12.36 5.41 5.11
C GLY A 107 12.58 4.59 6.40
N PRO A 108 13.52 5.02 7.26
CA PRO A 108 13.94 4.28 8.46
C PRO A 108 12.85 4.15 9.53
N ASP A 109 11.86 5.05 9.54
CA ASP A 109 10.69 4.98 10.41
C ASP A 109 9.62 4.00 9.91
N ALA A 110 9.86 3.34 8.79
CA ALA A 110 9.02 2.30 8.21
C ALA A 110 9.87 1.05 7.91
N LEU A 111 10.06 0.70 6.64
CA LEU A 111 10.82 -0.48 6.23
C LEU A 111 12.33 -0.33 6.41
N GLY A 112 12.87 0.88 6.25
CA GLY A 112 14.32 1.11 6.36
C GLY A 112 15.13 0.51 5.21
N ARG A 113 14.51 0.40 4.04
CA ARG A 113 15.08 -0.14 2.80
C ARG A 113 14.24 0.33 1.62
N ARG A 114 14.84 0.31 0.44
CA ARG A 114 14.10 0.45 -0.81
C ARG A 114 13.30 -0.82 -1.12
N VAL A 115 12.12 -0.67 -1.73
CA VAL A 115 11.35 -1.81 -2.25
C VAL A 115 11.65 -2.03 -3.74
N THR A 116 11.67 -3.30 -4.15
CA THR A 116 11.68 -3.69 -5.56
C THR A 116 10.23 -3.80 -6.01
N TRP A 117 9.84 -3.12 -7.08
CA TRP A 117 8.47 -3.20 -7.58
C TRP A 117 8.12 -4.64 -8.01
N ALA A 118 6.89 -5.08 -7.76
CA ALA A 118 6.44 -6.42 -8.10
C ALA A 118 6.51 -6.74 -9.61
N PHE A 119 6.45 -5.71 -10.45
CA PHE A 119 6.61 -5.82 -11.90
C PHE A 119 8.07 -5.87 -12.38
N GLY A 120 9.06 -5.87 -11.47
CA GLY A 120 10.48 -6.05 -11.77
C GLY A 120 11.23 -4.85 -12.36
N GLY A 121 10.54 -3.74 -12.64
CA GLY A 121 11.14 -2.49 -13.12
C GLY A 121 11.54 -1.54 -11.98
N GLU A 122 12.22 -0.44 -12.30
CA GLU A 122 12.65 0.54 -11.31
C GLU A 122 11.65 1.69 -11.07
N GLN A 123 10.81 1.96 -12.08
CA GLN A 123 9.98 3.16 -12.17
C GLN A 123 8.49 2.82 -12.20
N LEU A 124 7.73 3.45 -11.30
CA LEU A 124 6.26 3.45 -11.30
C LEU A 124 5.78 4.64 -12.14
N LEU A 125 4.79 4.45 -12.99
CA LEU A 125 4.22 5.51 -13.81
C LEU A 125 3.01 6.16 -13.10
N VAL A 126 2.80 7.45 -13.33
CA VAL A 126 1.65 8.21 -12.85
C VAL A 126 0.91 8.79 -14.04
N VAL A 127 -0.36 8.45 -14.19
CA VAL A 127 -1.24 8.95 -15.24
C VAL A 127 -2.29 9.85 -14.58
N PRO A 128 -2.07 11.17 -14.53
CA PRO A 128 -2.93 12.11 -13.80
C PRO A 128 -4.29 12.32 -14.47
N ARG A 129 -4.38 12.04 -15.77
CA ARG A 129 -5.59 12.18 -16.61
C ARG A 129 -5.86 10.90 -17.39
N ALA A 130 -6.24 9.85 -16.69
CA ALA A 130 -6.46 8.52 -17.25
C ALA A 130 -7.77 8.42 -18.07
N GLY A 131 -8.75 9.29 -17.81
CA GLY A 131 -10.02 9.37 -18.54
C GLY A 131 -11.18 9.98 -17.74
N GLU A 132 -12.39 9.82 -18.28
CA GLU A 132 -13.66 10.33 -17.74
C GLU A 132 -14.42 9.25 -16.96
N ARG A 133 -14.05 9.02 -15.68
CA ARG A 133 -14.68 8.03 -14.83
C ARG A 133 -14.52 8.40 -13.35
N ALA A 134 -15.52 8.05 -12.53
CA ALA A 134 -15.37 8.06 -11.08
C ALA A 134 -14.54 6.86 -10.62
N ASN A 135 -13.22 6.89 -10.86
CA ASN A 135 -12.27 5.83 -10.51
C ASN A 135 -10.81 6.32 -10.40
N ALA A 136 -10.02 5.61 -9.61
CA ALA A 136 -8.56 5.61 -9.62
C ALA A 136 -8.07 4.16 -9.45
N ALA A 137 -6.88 3.83 -9.95
CA ALA A 137 -6.36 2.46 -9.87
C ALA A 137 -4.83 2.37 -9.94
N TYR A 138 -4.24 1.53 -9.12
CA TYR A 138 -2.95 0.89 -9.39
C TYR A 138 -3.13 -0.33 -10.30
N ASP A 139 -2.36 -0.41 -11.39
CA ASP A 139 -2.23 -1.62 -12.20
C ASP A 139 -0.78 -2.09 -12.30
N ARG A 140 -0.55 -3.34 -11.89
CA ARG A 140 0.75 -4.01 -11.98
C ARG A 140 1.18 -4.20 -13.43
N LYS A 141 0.25 -4.47 -14.37
CA LYS A 141 0.58 -4.79 -15.77
C LYS A 141 1.08 -3.56 -16.52
N THR A 142 0.38 -2.44 -16.41
CA THR A 142 0.82 -1.16 -16.99
C THR A 142 1.83 -0.40 -16.13
N ARG A 143 2.15 -0.93 -14.94
CA ARG A 143 3.11 -0.35 -13.99
C ARG A 143 2.72 1.09 -13.61
N SER A 144 1.43 1.35 -13.46
CA SER A 144 0.92 2.73 -13.36
C SER A 144 -0.09 2.93 -12.26
N LEU A 145 -0.09 4.14 -11.70
CA LEU A 145 -1.23 4.74 -10.99
C LEU A 145 -2.04 5.56 -12.00
N ALA A 146 -3.32 5.27 -12.14
CA ALA A 146 -4.21 5.90 -13.10
C ALA A 146 -5.31 6.67 -12.37
N PHE A 147 -5.40 7.97 -12.63
CA PHE A 147 -6.35 8.88 -11.98
C PHE A 147 -7.32 9.45 -13.01
N SER A 148 -8.63 9.30 -12.77
CA SER A 148 -9.66 9.79 -13.68
C SER A 148 -10.36 11.02 -13.10
N SER A 149 -11.16 11.68 -13.92
CA SER A 149 -12.00 12.80 -13.49
C SER A 149 -13.45 12.51 -13.82
N PHE A 150 -14.36 13.11 -13.06
CA PHE A 150 -15.80 12.96 -13.29
C PHE A 150 -16.57 14.17 -12.77
N THR A 151 -17.80 14.33 -13.23
CA THR A 151 -18.70 15.36 -12.72
C THR A 151 -19.54 14.76 -11.60
N GLY A 152 -19.45 15.36 -10.41
CA GLY A 152 -20.23 14.99 -9.23
C GLY A 152 -21.71 15.32 -9.39
N THR A 153 -22.54 14.83 -8.48
CA THR A 153 -24.00 15.10 -8.48
C THR A 153 -24.35 16.57 -8.27
N ASN A 154 -23.46 17.35 -7.66
CA ASN A 154 -23.58 18.80 -7.50
C ASN A 154 -23.16 19.59 -8.76
N GLY A 155 -22.73 18.90 -9.83
CA GLY A 155 -22.23 19.53 -11.06
C GLY A 155 -20.77 19.94 -11.01
N GLU A 156 -20.09 19.80 -9.87
CA GLU A 156 -18.67 20.12 -9.74
C GLU A 156 -17.80 19.02 -10.32
N ARG A 157 -16.66 19.44 -10.87
CA ARG A 157 -15.67 18.53 -11.42
C ARG A 157 -14.78 18.00 -10.31
N VAL A 158 -14.68 16.67 -10.22
CA VAL A 158 -13.81 15.99 -9.26
C VAL A 158 -12.64 15.35 -10.01
N HIS A 159 -11.42 15.69 -9.59
CA HIS A 159 -10.18 15.13 -10.12
C HIS A 159 -9.54 14.22 -9.08
N THR A 160 -9.51 12.91 -9.30
CA THR A 160 -8.92 11.99 -8.30
C THR A 160 -7.42 12.20 -8.11
N ALA A 161 -6.73 12.80 -9.10
CA ALA A 161 -5.33 13.18 -9.02
C ALA A 161 -5.05 14.34 -8.04
N LEU A 162 -6.07 15.12 -7.65
CA LEU A 162 -5.94 16.17 -6.62
C LEU A 162 -6.14 15.63 -5.20
N SER A 163 -6.77 14.47 -5.05
CA SER A 163 -7.10 13.90 -3.75
C SER A 163 -5.87 13.21 -3.13
N ARG A 164 -5.39 13.76 -2.01
CA ARG A 164 -4.22 13.25 -1.27
C ARG A 164 -4.39 11.82 -0.80
N ASP A 165 -5.58 11.50 -0.29
CA ASP A 165 -5.93 10.17 0.19
C ASP A 165 -6.08 9.16 -0.95
N ILE A 166 -6.72 9.51 -2.08
CA ILE A 166 -6.81 8.59 -3.24
C ILE A 166 -5.42 8.32 -3.82
N VAL A 167 -4.60 9.35 -4.06
CA VAL A 167 -3.24 9.13 -4.61
C VAL A 167 -2.39 8.29 -3.66
N ALA A 168 -2.46 8.55 -2.35
CA ALA A 168 -1.76 7.75 -1.34
C ALA A 168 -2.29 6.31 -1.26
N HIS A 169 -3.59 6.10 -1.42
CA HIS A 169 -4.23 4.78 -1.45
C HIS A 169 -3.73 3.95 -2.63
N GLU A 170 -3.80 4.48 -3.85
CA GLU A 170 -3.32 3.77 -5.05
C GLU A 170 -1.81 3.50 -4.99
N CYS A 171 -1.02 4.47 -4.53
CA CYS A 171 0.40 4.25 -4.29
C CYS A 171 0.63 3.18 -3.20
N GLY A 172 -0.26 3.10 -2.21
CA GLY A 172 -0.26 2.09 -1.16
C GLY A 172 -0.45 0.68 -1.69
N HIS A 173 -1.32 0.48 -2.69
CA HIS A 173 -1.43 -0.79 -3.39
C HIS A 173 -0.12 -1.19 -4.06
N ALA A 174 0.50 -0.28 -4.82
CA ALA A 174 1.79 -0.55 -5.49
C ALA A 174 2.90 -0.93 -4.50
N LEU A 175 2.94 -0.26 -3.34
CA LEU A 175 3.94 -0.49 -2.30
C LEU A 175 3.70 -1.81 -1.54
N LEU A 176 2.46 -2.14 -1.21
CA LEU A 176 2.14 -3.44 -0.61
C LEU A 176 2.47 -4.57 -1.58
N ASP A 177 2.11 -4.40 -2.85
CA ASP A 177 2.42 -5.34 -3.92
C ASP A 177 3.94 -5.57 -4.05
N ALA A 178 4.74 -4.52 -3.98
CA ALA A 178 6.20 -4.59 -4.00
C ALA A 178 6.81 -5.41 -2.83
N VAL A 179 6.18 -5.40 -1.65
CA VAL A 179 6.68 -6.13 -0.46
C VAL A 179 6.08 -7.53 -0.34
N GLN A 180 4.83 -7.68 -0.76
CA GLN A 180 4.07 -8.91 -0.64
C GLN A 180 3.24 -9.17 -1.92
N PRO A 181 3.89 -9.55 -3.03
CA PRO A 181 3.20 -9.80 -4.30
C PRO A 181 2.22 -10.98 -4.23
N SER A 182 2.44 -11.91 -3.29
CA SER A 182 1.59 -13.09 -3.13
C SER A 182 0.14 -12.78 -2.75
N LEU A 183 -0.14 -11.61 -2.17
CA LEU A 183 -1.51 -11.17 -1.88
C LEU A 183 -2.33 -10.92 -3.16
N SER A 184 -1.68 -10.56 -4.28
CA SER A 184 -2.32 -10.34 -5.58
C SER A 184 -2.13 -11.49 -6.56
N ASP A 185 -1.13 -12.36 -6.38
CA ASP A 185 -0.88 -13.50 -7.28
C ASP A 185 -2.00 -14.55 -7.24
N ARG A 186 -2.62 -14.73 -6.08
CA ARG A 186 -3.78 -15.61 -5.87
C ARG A 186 -4.82 -14.90 -5.00
N PRO A 187 -5.61 -13.98 -5.59
CA PRO A 187 -6.50 -13.15 -4.81
C PRO A 187 -7.59 -14.02 -4.16
N THR A 188 -7.69 -13.92 -2.84
CA THR A 188 -8.83 -14.37 -2.06
C THR A 188 -9.63 -13.15 -1.64
N ARG A 189 -10.87 -13.35 -1.19
CA ARG A 189 -11.68 -12.25 -0.64
C ARG A 189 -10.96 -11.49 0.47
N GLU A 190 -10.30 -12.23 1.37
CA GLU A 190 -9.56 -11.66 2.49
C GLU A 190 -8.23 -11.01 2.03
N SER A 191 -7.52 -11.58 1.05
CA SER A 191 -6.28 -10.94 0.53
C SER A 191 -6.56 -9.64 -0.22
N ILE A 192 -7.66 -9.55 -0.96
CA ILE A 192 -8.12 -8.29 -1.56
C ILE A 192 -8.50 -7.29 -0.44
N ALA A 193 -9.23 -7.74 0.59
CA ALA A 193 -9.59 -6.89 1.71
C ALA A 193 -8.36 -6.37 2.48
N ILE A 194 -7.28 -7.17 2.57
CA ILE A 194 -5.99 -6.74 3.11
C ILE A 194 -5.38 -5.63 2.23
N HIS A 195 -5.40 -5.79 0.90
CA HIS A 195 -4.89 -4.79 -0.03
C HIS A 195 -5.57 -3.44 0.17
N GLU A 196 -6.90 -3.43 0.22
CA GLU A 196 -7.72 -2.24 0.47
C GLU A 196 -7.42 -1.63 1.85
N ALA A 197 -7.40 -2.45 2.90
CA ALA A 197 -7.24 -1.96 4.27
C ALA A 197 -5.86 -1.32 4.50
N VAL A 198 -4.81 -1.93 3.96
CA VAL A 198 -3.45 -1.38 4.07
C VAL A 198 -3.35 -0.08 3.26
N ALA A 199 -3.96 -0.02 2.09
CA ALA A 199 -3.98 1.20 1.27
C ALA A 199 -4.76 2.34 1.98
N ASP A 200 -5.89 2.04 2.63
CA ASP A 200 -6.60 3.00 3.50
C ASP A 200 -5.71 3.51 4.63
N VAL A 201 -5.01 2.62 5.34
CA VAL A 201 -4.13 3.01 6.43
C VAL A 201 -2.94 3.85 5.93
N ILE A 202 -2.41 3.58 4.74
CA ILE A 202 -1.39 4.42 4.10
C ILE A 202 -1.94 5.81 3.79
N ALA A 203 -3.18 5.93 3.32
CA ALA A 203 -3.85 7.22 3.14
C ALA A 203 -4.00 7.98 4.46
N VAL A 204 -4.39 7.31 5.56
CA VAL A 204 -4.44 7.90 6.90
C VAL A 204 -3.06 8.37 7.38
N LEU A 205 -2.01 7.57 7.17
CA LEU A 205 -0.64 7.96 7.51
C LEU A 205 -0.22 9.21 6.72
N MET A 206 -0.55 9.28 5.43
CA MET A 206 -0.31 10.47 4.63
C MET A 206 -1.15 11.65 5.11
N ALA A 207 -2.41 11.48 5.51
CA ALA A 207 -3.22 12.57 6.06
C ALA A 207 -2.62 13.12 7.37
N LEU A 208 -2.22 12.23 8.28
CA LEU A 208 -1.58 12.59 9.55
C LEU A 208 -0.24 13.31 9.39
N ASP A 209 0.47 13.10 8.29
CA ASP A 209 1.72 13.82 7.99
C ASP A 209 1.50 15.32 7.76
N SER A 210 0.27 15.79 7.50
CA SER A 210 -0.05 17.22 7.37
C SER A 210 -0.28 17.87 8.74
N ASP A 211 0.57 18.84 9.09
CA ASP A 211 0.48 19.56 10.36
C ASP A 211 -0.78 20.43 10.42
N ARG A 212 -1.15 20.98 9.26
CA ARG A 212 -2.38 21.76 9.10
C ARG A 212 -3.63 20.92 9.28
N LEU A 213 -3.67 19.74 8.65
CA LEU A 213 -4.83 18.87 8.77
C LEU A 213 -5.00 18.38 10.21
N ARG A 214 -3.91 17.97 10.88
CA ARG A 214 -3.93 17.63 12.32
C ARG A 214 -4.47 18.76 13.17
N SER A 215 -3.94 19.96 12.99
CA SER A 215 -4.36 21.12 13.78
C SER A 215 -5.84 21.44 13.55
N SER A 216 -6.32 21.41 12.29
CA SER A 216 -7.72 21.69 11.97
C SER A 216 -8.68 20.64 12.51
N VAL A 217 -8.37 19.35 12.34
CA VAL A 217 -9.21 18.26 12.88
C VAL A 217 -9.30 18.38 14.39
N LEU A 218 -8.18 18.59 15.09
CA LEU A 218 -8.17 18.72 16.55
C LEU A 218 -8.93 19.97 17.03
N ALA A 219 -8.82 21.10 16.31
CA ALA A 219 -9.55 22.31 16.65
C ALA A 219 -11.08 22.13 16.52
N ARG A 220 -11.54 21.48 15.45
CA ARG A 220 -12.98 21.26 15.16
C ARG A 220 -13.62 20.19 16.06
N SER A 221 -12.85 19.20 16.50
CA SER A 221 -13.31 18.06 17.30
C SER A 221 -13.17 18.26 18.83
N GLY A 222 -12.56 19.36 19.28
CA GLY A 222 -12.25 19.54 20.69
C GLY A 222 -11.13 18.62 21.20
N ASN A 223 -10.10 18.41 20.37
CA ASN A 223 -8.93 17.56 20.61
C ASN A 223 -9.23 16.05 20.66
N ARG A 224 -10.12 15.61 19.77
CA ARG A 224 -10.62 14.24 19.69
C ARG A 224 -10.42 13.68 18.28
N ILE A 225 -10.29 12.36 18.17
CA ILE A 225 -10.19 11.66 16.88
C ILE A 225 -11.06 10.39 16.87
N ASP A 226 -11.97 10.26 17.83
CA ASP A 226 -12.90 9.16 17.98
C ASP A 226 -14.22 9.35 17.21
N GLU A 227 -14.45 10.54 16.67
CA GLU A 227 -15.59 10.88 15.81
C GLU A 227 -15.20 10.85 14.33
N HIS A 228 -16.18 10.92 13.43
CA HIS A 228 -15.94 11.04 11.99
C HIS A 228 -15.06 12.25 11.68
N ASN A 229 -13.94 12.01 11.01
CA ASN A 229 -12.99 13.07 10.64
C ASN A 229 -12.11 12.63 9.46
N ALA A 230 -11.26 13.54 8.96
CA ALA A 230 -10.34 13.32 7.85
C ALA A 230 -9.30 12.19 8.03
N PHE A 231 -9.20 11.58 9.21
CA PHE A 231 -8.39 10.39 9.48
C PHE A 231 -9.20 9.09 9.54
N SER A 232 -10.52 9.17 9.71
CA SER A 232 -11.42 8.01 9.78
C SER A 232 -12.25 7.82 8.51
N SER A 233 -12.55 8.92 7.82
CA SER A 233 -13.31 8.95 6.57
C SER A 233 -12.36 8.99 5.36
N ILE A 234 -12.35 7.94 4.54
CA ILE A 234 -11.49 7.85 3.35
C ILE A 234 -12.25 8.35 2.12
N ALA A 235 -11.59 9.22 1.34
CA ALA A 235 -12.08 9.80 0.09
C ALA A 235 -13.41 10.55 0.27
N GLU A 236 -13.49 11.45 1.25
CA GLU A 236 -14.69 12.25 1.57
C GLU A 236 -15.26 12.96 0.34
N GLN A 237 -14.45 13.75 -0.38
CA GLN A 237 -14.89 14.48 -1.57
C GLN A 237 -15.46 13.53 -2.63
N PHE A 238 -14.83 12.38 -2.84
CA PHE A 238 -15.30 11.37 -3.79
C PHE A 238 -16.62 10.72 -3.32
N GLY A 239 -16.71 10.37 -2.04
CA GLY A 239 -17.89 9.75 -1.43
C GLY A 239 -19.11 10.66 -1.46
N VAL A 240 -18.95 11.95 -1.15
CA VAL A 240 -20.03 12.94 -1.21
C VAL A 240 -20.49 13.18 -2.65
N SER A 241 -19.53 13.20 -3.59
CA SER A 241 -19.81 13.47 -5.00
C SER A 241 -20.43 12.29 -5.76
N LYS A 242 -20.43 11.08 -5.18
CA LYS A 242 -20.92 9.84 -5.79
C LYS A 242 -21.89 9.11 -4.84
N PRO A 243 -23.20 9.05 -5.17
CA PRO A 243 -24.17 8.32 -4.38
C PRO A 243 -23.78 6.85 -4.20
N GLY A 244 -24.09 6.31 -3.01
CA GLY A 244 -23.98 4.89 -2.74
C GLY A 244 -25.05 4.05 -3.43
N PRO A 245 -25.03 2.72 -3.21
CA PRO A 245 -26.09 1.82 -3.65
C PRO A 245 -27.47 2.35 -3.26
N GLY A 246 -28.41 2.34 -4.20
CA GLY A 246 -29.77 2.86 -3.99
C GLY A 246 -29.87 4.39 -3.91
N GLY A 247 -28.84 5.14 -4.32
CA GLY A 247 -28.85 6.60 -4.35
C GLY A 247 -28.60 7.26 -2.98
N MET A 248 -28.19 6.50 -1.97
CA MET A 248 -27.95 7.02 -0.62
C MET A 248 -26.73 7.96 -0.61
N ALA A 249 -26.90 9.15 -0.02
CA ALA A 249 -25.79 10.06 0.23
C ALA A 249 -24.75 9.40 1.15
N ARG A 250 -23.47 9.63 0.88
CA ARG A 250 -22.35 9.14 1.67
C ARG A 250 -21.54 10.31 2.19
N HIS A 251 -21.03 10.19 3.42
CA HIS A 251 -20.05 11.11 3.98
C HIS A 251 -18.64 10.84 3.43
N ALA A 252 -18.33 9.58 3.16
CA ALA A 252 -17.03 9.12 2.66
C ALA A 252 -17.18 7.81 1.87
N LEU A 253 -16.13 7.39 1.17
CA LEU A 253 -16.13 6.10 0.47
C LEU A 253 -16.06 4.93 1.46
N ARG A 254 -15.28 5.08 2.54
CA ARG A 254 -15.15 4.12 3.64
C ARG A 254 -15.02 4.84 4.98
N GLU A 255 -15.54 4.22 6.04
CA GLU A 255 -15.43 4.70 7.42
C GLU A 255 -14.68 3.68 8.28
N LEU A 256 -13.58 4.15 8.87
CA LEU A 256 -12.68 3.35 9.71
C LEU A 256 -13.13 3.32 11.17
N ALA A 257 -13.89 4.31 11.63
CA ALA A 257 -14.50 4.31 12.96
C ALA A 257 -15.79 3.47 12.94
N ASN A 258 -15.64 2.14 12.95
CA ASN A 258 -16.75 1.18 13.03
C ASN A 258 -16.42 0.08 14.04
N ASP A 259 -17.43 -0.66 14.50
CA ASP A 259 -17.32 -1.80 15.43
C ASP A 259 -17.69 -3.15 14.80
N GLU A 260 -17.73 -3.21 13.46
CA GLU A 260 -18.09 -4.41 12.70
C GLU A 260 -17.23 -5.62 13.05
N THR A 261 -17.81 -6.81 12.90
CA THR A 261 -17.15 -8.09 13.17
C THR A 261 -17.04 -8.92 11.90
N LEU A 262 -16.10 -9.88 11.86
CA LEU A 262 -15.96 -10.80 10.73
C LEU A 262 -17.25 -11.57 10.41
N ALA A 263 -18.04 -11.89 11.45
CA ALA A 263 -19.32 -12.57 11.31
C ALA A 263 -20.38 -11.66 10.67
N ALA A 264 -20.48 -10.40 11.10
CA ALA A 264 -21.40 -9.42 10.51
C ALA A 264 -21.10 -9.19 9.03
N LEU A 265 -19.81 -9.16 8.68
CA LEU A 265 -19.33 -8.97 7.32
C LEU A 265 -19.24 -10.28 6.52
N ALA A 266 -19.83 -11.40 6.94
CA ALA A 266 -19.62 -12.68 6.26
C ALA A 266 -20.04 -12.67 4.77
N GLY A 267 -21.07 -11.91 4.39
CA GLY A 267 -21.55 -11.75 3.01
C GLY A 267 -21.02 -10.53 2.24
N ALA A 268 -20.23 -9.68 2.88
CA ALA A 268 -19.76 -8.41 2.35
C ALA A 268 -18.77 -8.57 1.18
N GLY A 269 -18.70 -7.60 0.27
CA GLY A 269 -17.63 -7.53 -0.73
C GLY A 269 -16.25 -7.30 -0.09
N SER A 270 -15.15 -7.49 -0.82
CA SER A 270 -13.79 -7.29 -0.27
C SER A 270 -13.54 -5.86 0.24
N HIS A 271 -14.11 -4.84 -0.42
CA HIS A 271 -14.02 -3.43 -0.01
C HIS A 271 -14.73 -3.12 1.31
N GLU A 272 -15.81 -3.82 1.59
CA GLU A 272 -16.56 -3.66 2.83
C GLU A 272 -15.90 -4.51 3.94
N LEU A 273 -15.43 -5.72 3.59
CA LEU A 273 -14.62 -6.55 4.47
C LEU A 273 -13.32 -5.86 4.92
N SER A 274 -12.70 -5.03 4.08
CA SER A 274 -11.46 -4.31 4.43
C SER A 274 -11.63 -3.36 5.61
N THR A 275 -12.83 -2.78 5.78
CA THR A 275 -13.15 -1.84 6.87
C THR A 275 -12.92 -2.47 8.25
N LEU A 276 -13.02 -3.80 8.37
CA LEU A 276 -12.72 -4.54 9.58
C LEU A 276 -11.26 -4.34 10.03
N LEU A 277 -10.31 -4.55 9.10
CA LEU A 277 -8.89 -4.43 9.39
C LEU A 277 -8.49 -2.95 9.51
N SER A 278 -9.05 -2.08 8.66
CA SER A 278 -8.81 -0.64 8.75
C SER A 278 -9.28 -0.08 10.10
N ALA A 279 -10.41 -0.56 10.64
CA ALA A 279 -10.91 -0.16 11.97
C ALA A 279 -10.00 -0.61 13.11
N ILE A 280 -9.48 -1.84 13.06
CA ILE A 280 -8.52 -2.32 14.07
C ILE A 280 -7.28 -1.42 14.12
N TYR A 281 -6.76 -1.02 12.96
CA TYR A 281 -5.63 -0.10 12.88
C TYR A 281 -6.01 1.31 13.35
N TYR A 282 -7.18 1.82 12.97
CA TYR A 282 -7.63 3.14 13.40
C TYR A 282 -7.84 3.21 14.93
N ASP A 283 -8.46 2.20 15.54
CA ASP A 283 -8.60 2.10 16.98
C ASP A 283 -7.23 2.03 17.69
N THR A 284 -6.23 1.43 17.04
CA THR A 284 -4.84 1.40 17.56
C THR A 284 -4.22 2.80 17.54
N LEU A 285 -4.41 3.57 16.46
CA LEU A 285 -3.98 4.97 16.39
C LEU A 285 -4.64 5.80 17.50
N ARG A 286 -5.96 5.65 17.69
CA ARG A 286 -6.73 6.34 18.74
C ARG A 286 -6.15 6.07 20.12
N GLU A 287 -5.91 4.81 20.46
CA GLU A 287 -5.35 4.43 21.75
C GLU A 287 -3.94 5.02 21.98
N ILE A 288 -3.09 5.02 20.94
CA ILE A 288 -1.76 5.65 21.03
C ILE A 288 -1.91 7.16 21.27
N PHE A 289 -2.79 7.82 20.53
CA PHE A 289 -3.04 9.26 20.66
C PHE A 289 -3.55 9.61 22.05
N GLU A 290 -4.58 8.93 22.55
CA GLU A 290 -5.18 9.19 23.87
C GLU A 290 -4.15 9.01 24.99
N GLY A 291 -3.37 7.93 24.94
CA GLY A 291 -2.28 7.67 25.89
C GLY A 291 -1.22 8.79 25.87
N ARG A 292 -0.83 9.26 24.67
CA ARG A 292 0.13 10.35 24.51
C ARG A 292 -0.45 11.69 24.96
N PHE A 293 -1.69 11.97 24.64
CA PHE A 293 -2.34 13.22 25.00
C PHE A 293 -2.47 13.35 26.52
N ALA A 294 -2.85 12.27 27.20
CA ALA A 294 -2.86 12.22 28.67
C ALA A 294 -1.47 12.46 29.28
N GLN A 295 -0.40 12.00 28.63
CA GLN A 295 0.98 12.24 29.05
C GLN A 295 1.40 13.70 28.84
N GLU A 296 1.23 14.25 27.64
CA GLU A 296 1.64 15.62 27.30
C GLU A 296 0.96 16.66 28.21
N ARG A 297 -0.30 16.43 28.61
CA ARG A 297 -1.02 17.29 29.57
C ARG A 297 -0.42 17.33 30.99
N ARG A 298 0.39 16.33 31.34
CA ARG A 298 1.05 16.22 32.66
C ARG A 298 2.47 16.80 32.65
N VAL A 299 3.09 16.91 31.48
CA VAL A 299 4.46 17.42 31.33
C VAL A 299 4.50 18.93 31.61
N ARG A 300 5.48 19.36 32.39
CA ARG A 300 5.86 20.79 32.53
C ARG A 300 7.08 21.02 31.66
N HIS A 301 7.05 22.03 30.79
CA HIS A 301 8.21 22.40 29.99
C HIS A 301 9.10 23.40 30.70
N ASP A 302 10.26 23.65 30.13
CA ASP A 302 11.25 24.57 30.66
C ASP A 302 10.61 25.94 30.95
N GLY A 303 10.80 26.44 32.17
CA GLY A 303 10.05 27.59 32.72
C GLY A 303 8.73 27.25 33.44
N GLY A 304 8.43 25.97 33.67
CA GLY A 304 7.31 25.52 34.51
C GLY A 304 5.91 25.65 33.90
N ARG A 305 5.81 26.18 32.66
CA ARG A 305 4.53 26.39 31.97
C ARG A 305 4.00 25.07 31.40
N ARG A 306 2.71 24.80 31.59
CA ARG A 306 2.00 23.71 30.92
C ARG A 306 1.62 24.13 29.50
N GLN A 307 1.64 23.19 28.57
CA GLN A 307 1.08 23.42 27.24
C GLN A 307 -0.43 23.69 27.33
N THR A 308 -0.98 24.42 26.36
CA THR A 308 -2.43 24.44 26.18
C THR A 308 -2.92 23.04 25.78
N PRO A 309 -4.20 22.69 26.02
CA PRO A 309 -4.76 21.43 25.56
C PRO A 309 -4.55 21.18 24.06
N ALA A 310 -4.70 22.20 23.21
CA ALA A 310 -4.49 22.12 21.77
C ALA A 310 -3.02 21.83 21.40
N GLN A 311 -2.07 22.51 22.04
CA GLN A 311 -0.63 22.25 21.84
C GLN A 311 -0.23 20.83 22.25
N ALA A 312 -0.75 20.36 23.38
CA ALA A 312 -0.52 19.00 23.86
C ALA A 312 -1.14 17.96 22.91
N ALA A 313 -2.35 18.21 22.41
CA ALA A 313 -3.03 17.32 21.47
C ALA A 313 -2.28 17.23 20.13
N ASN A 314 -1.90 18.35 19.53
CA ASN A 314 -1.19 18.33 18.24
C ASN A 314 0.17 17.63 18.35
N ARG A 315 0.92 17.86 19.43
CA ARG A 315 2.17 17.14 19.71
C ARG A 315 1.94 15.64 19.94
N ALA A 316 0.92 15.30 20.71
CA ALA A 316 0.56 13.91 20.96
C ALA A 316 0.19 13.19 19.66
N LEU A 317 -0.59 13.82 18.78
CA LEU A 317 -0.97 13.24 17.49
C LEU A 317 0.21 13.11 16.54
N GLY A 318 1.13 14.08 16.50
CA GLY A 318 2.38 13.95 15.74
C GLY A 318 3.26 12.79 16.23
N THR A 319 3.35 12.61 17.55
CA THR A 319 4.08 11.47 18.15
C THR A 319 3.35 10.15 17.88
N ALA A 320 2.03 10.13 18.00
CA ALA A 320 1.19 8.97 17.72
C ALA A 320 1.31 8.54 16.25
N HIS A 321 1.33 9.49 15.31
CA HIS A 321 1.60 9.24 13.89
C HIS A 321 2.91 8.49 13.68
N LEU A 322 4.02 8.92 14.30
CA LEU A 322 5.31 8.23 14.16
C LEU A 322 5.29 6.81 14.77
N ILE A 323 4.69 6.64 15.95
CA ILE A 323 4.57 5.34 16.59
C ILE A 323 3.71 4.39 15.75
N PHE A 324 2.57 4.89 15.28
CA PHE A 324 1.61 4.14 14.47
C PHE A 324 2.20 3.76 13.10
N ARG A 325 2.86 4.71 12.42
CA ARG A 325 3.62 4.45 11.19
C ARG A 325 4.60 3.29 11.35
N ARG A 326 5.42 3.32 12.41
CA ARG A 326 6.39 2.25 12.71
C ARG A 326 5.69 0.92 12.95
N PHE A 327 4.58 0.93 13.68
CA PHE A 327 3.82 -0.26 14.03
C PHE A 327 3.21 -0.94 12.80
N VAL A 328 2.54 -0.18 11.94
CA VAL A 328 1.88 -0.70 10.73
C VAL A 328 2.92 -1.15 9.70
N LEU A 329 3.80 -0.23 9.27
CA LEU A 329 4.59 -0.45 8.08
C LEU A 329 5.69 -1.50 8.26
N ARG A 330 6.27 -1.61 9.46
CA ARG A 330 7.27 -2.66 9.74
C ARG A 330 6.70 -4.07 9.71
N GLY A 331 5.43 -4.21 10.08
CA GLY A 331 4.72 -5.48 10.05
C GLY A 331 4.66 -6.08 8.65
N ILE A 332 4.56 -5.24 7.62
CA ILE A 332 4.44 -5.68 6.22
C ILE A 332 5.66 -6.52 5.79
N ASP A 333 6.86 -6.12 6.22
CA ASP A 333 8.10 -6.87 5.93
C ASP A 333 8.12 -8.26 6.58
N TYR A 334 7.41 -8.42 7.70
CA TYR A 334 7.34 -9.66 8.46
C TYR A 334 6.31 -10.64 7.90
N LEU A 335 5.47 -10.23 6.95
CA LEU A 335 4.50 -11.12 6.34
C LEU A 335 5.20 -12.28 5.63
N PRO A 336 4.81 -13.53 5.92
CA PRO A 336 5.30 -14.70 5.20
C PRO A 336 4.75 -14.73 3.77
N PRO A 337 5.46 -15.28 2.78
CA PRO A 337 4.89 -15.45 1.45
C PRO A 337 3.75 -16.50 1.46
N GLY A 338 2.82 -16.38 0.50
CA GLY A 338 1.75 -17.37 0.27
C GLY A 338 0.35 -16.80 0.46
N ASP A 339 -0.63 -17.67 0.65
CA ASP A 339 -2.01 -17.27 0.93
C ASP A 339 -2.12 -16.76 2.38
N LEU A 340 -2.57 -15.53 2.56
CA LEU A 340 -2.63 -14.83 3.84
C LEU A 340 -4.06 -14.37 4.17
N GLY A 341 -4.39 -14.39 5.47
CA GLY A 341 -5.60 -13.79 6.03
C GLY A 341 -5.29 -12.68 7.04
N PHE A 342 -6.32 -12.09 7.64
CA PHE A 342 -6.18 -10.98 8.58
C PHE A 342 -5.34 -11.35 9.81
N ALA A 343 -5.46 -12.59 10.29
CA ALA A 343 -4.63 -13.08 11.40
C ALA A 343 -3.13 -13.01 11.09
N ASP A 344 -2.72 -13.21 9.83
CA ASP A 344 -1.32 -13.12 9.41
C ASP A 344 -0.80 -11.69 9.47
N ILE A 345 -1.64 -10.70 9.14
CA ILE A 345 -1.34 -9.27 9.29
C ILE A 345 -1.11 -8.92 10.76
N GLY A 346 -2.01 -9.36 11.65
CA GLY A 346 -1.86 -9.15 13.09
C GLY A 346 -0.59 -9.79 13.64
N ARG A 347 -0.29 -11.04 13.25
CA ARG A 347 0.94 -11.76 13.62
C ARG A 347 2.20 -11.02 13.19
N ALA A 348 2.23 -10.54 11.96
CA ALA A 348 3.39 -9.87 11.40
C ALA A 348 3.65 -8.51 12.05
N ALA A 349 2.59 -7.69 12.23
CA ALA A 349 2.68 -6.41 12.95
C ALA A 349 3.18 -6.61 14.39
N PHE A 350 2.63 -7.59 15.10
CA PHE A 350 3.02 -7.89 16.48
C PHE A 350 4.46 -8.42 16.59
N ALA A 351 4.87 -9.27 15.65
CA ALA A 351 6.23 -9.80 15.58
C ALA A 351 7.26 -8.69 15.33
N ALA A 352 6.98 -7.78 14.39
CA ALA A 352 7.84 -6.63 14.08
C ALA A 352 7.96 -5.67 15.27
N ASP A 353 6.84 -5.31 15.92
CA ASP A 353 6.86 -4.42 17.09
C ASP A 353 7.65 -5.03 18.25
N ARG A 354 7.54 -6.35 18.48
CA ARG A 354 8.34 -7.02 19.51
C ARG A 354 9.81 -7.18 19.14
N ALA A 355 10.14 -7.34 17.86
CA ALA A 355 11.52 -7.55 17.39
C ALA A 355 12.43 -6.39 17.82
N ILE A 356 11.89 -5.19 17.89
CA ILE A 356 12.56 -3.99 18.39
C ILE A 356 13.02 -4.12 19.85
N ASP A 357 12.15 -4.62 20.73
CA ASP A 357 12.51 -4.80 22.15
C ASP A 357 13.56 -5.92 22.34
N GLY A 358 13.47 -6.97 21.51
CA GLY A 358 14.38 -8.12 21.57
C GLY A 358 15.85 -7.73 21.33
N ALA A 359 16.08 -6.79 20.43
CA ALA A 359 17.42 -6.30 20.10
C ALA A 359 17.98 -5.36 21.17
N THR A 360 17.16 -4.50 21.77
CA THR A 360 17.62 -3.55 22.80
C THR A 360 17.81 -4.19 24.18
N GLY A 361 17.27 -5.41 24.39
CA GLY A 361 17.27 -6.08 25.69
C GLY A 361 16.44 -5.36 26.76
N ARG A 362 15.73 -4.29 26.38
CA ARG A 362 14.90 -3.49 27.29
C ARG A 362 13.57 -4.18 27.51
N ARG A 363 13.11 -4.20 28.75
CA ARG A 363 11.71 -4.57 29.03
C ARG A 363 10.80 -3.50 28.41
N PRO A 364 9.72 -3.88 27.70
CA PRO A 364 8.77 -2.91 27.18
C PRO A 364 8.20 -2.07 28.32
N SER A 365 7.89 -0.81 28.06
CA SER A 365 7.17 0.02 29.04
C SER A 365 5.76 -0.53 29.29
N ALA A 366 5.12 -0.12 30.39
CA ALA A 366 3.72 -0.49 30.65
C ALA A 366 2.77 0.03 29.55
N GLU A 367 3.08 1.17 28.95
CA GLU A 367 2.35 1.72 27.80
C GLU A 367 2.46 0.81 26.58
N VAL A 368 3.67 0.36 26.24
CA VAL A 368 3.90 -0.55 25.10
C VAL A 368 3.17 -1.88 25.30
N ARG A 369 3.17 -2.43 26.53
CA ARG A 369 2.41 -3.65 26.85
C ARG A 369 0.91 -3.44 26.68
N ARG A 370 0.33 -2.38 27.26
CA ARG A 370 -1.11 -2.10 27.12
C ARG A 370 -1.53 -1.97 25.66
N ARG A 371 -0.78 -1.22 24.85
CA ARG A 371 -1.03 -1.09 23.40
C ARG A 371 -1.03 -2.44 22.68
N ARG A 372 -0.07 -3.32 23.02
CA ARG A 372 0.04 -4.66 22.43
C ARG A 372 -1.16 -5.52 22.81
N ASP A 373 -1.50 -5.54 24.08
CA ASP A 373 -2.62 -6.33 24.60
C ASP A 373 -3.91 -5.87 23.94
N ALA A 374 -4.19 -4.55 23.92
CA ALA A 374 -5.36 -4.00 23.28
C ALA A 374 -5.41 -4.24 21.75
N PHE A 375 -4.27 -4.19 21.05
CA PHE A 375 -4.22 -4.58 19.63
C PHE A 375 -4.62 -6.05 19.45
N ALA A 376 -4.08 -6.95 20.28
CA ALA A 376 -4.42 -8.38 20.21
C ALA A 376 -5.89 -8.65 20.57
N THR A 377 -6.40 -7.99 21.60
CA THR A 377 -7.80 -8.07 22.02
C THR A 377 -8.74 -7.72 20.87
N ARG A 378 -8.42 -6.69 20.06
CA ARG A 378 -9.25 -6.31 18.91
C ARG A 378 -9.41 -7.44 17.89
N PHE A 379 -8.37 -8.22 17.60
CA PHE A 379 -8.52 -9.37 16.70
C PHE A 379 -9.43 -10.45 17.27
N VAL A 380 -9.47 -10.60 18.60
CA VAL A 380 -10.38 -11.55 19.27
C VAL A 380 -11.81 -11.03 19.23
N THR A 381 -12.04 -9.79 19.69
CA THR A 381 -13.38 -9.20 19.77
C THR A 381 -14.03 -9.01 18.40
N ARG A 382 -13.22 -8.79 17.36
CA ARG A 382 -13.67 -8.69 15.96
C ARG A 382 -13.86 -10.05 15.29
N GLY A 383 -13.57 -11.15 15.98
CA GLY A 383 -13.80 -12.52 15.51
C GLY A 383 -12.78 -13.05 14.50
N ILE A 384 -11.60 -12.43 14.39
CA ILE A 384 -10.53 -12.85 13.46
C ILE A 384 -9.73 -14.03 14.03
N VAL A 385 -9.51 -14.03 15.34
CA VAL A 385 -8.85 -15.13 16.07
C VAL A 385 -9.66 -15.50 17.30
N ALA A 386 -9.56 -16.75 17.74
CA ALA A 386 -10.25 -17.23 18.94
C ALA A 386 -9.55 -16.80 20.24
N ALA A 387 -8.24 -16.57 20.20
CA ALA A 387 -7.46 -16.13 21.35
C ALA A 387 -6.24 -15.30 20.93
N GLU A 388 -5.83 -14.36 21.78
CA GLU A 388 -4.66 -13.50 21.56
C GLU A 388 -3.36 -14.30 21.33
N ALA A 389 -3.24 -15.47 21.97
CA ALA A 389 -2.11 -16.38 21.80
C ALA A 389 -1.86 -16.77 20.33
N GLN A 390 -2.89 -16.73 19.47
CA GLN A 390 -2.75 -17.02 18.05
C GLN A 390 -1.99 -15.93 17.29
N LEU A 391 -1.86 -14.70 17.82
CA LEU A 391 -1.10 -13.62 17.19
C LEU A 391 0.37 -13.58 17.62
N HIS A 392 0.73 -14.29 18.69
CA HIS A 392 2.06 -14.22 19.25
C HIS A 392 3.06 -15.08 18.46
N GLY A 393 3.95 -14.42 17.73
CA GLY A 393 5.05 -15.05 17.01
C GLY A 393 6.08 -15.74 17.91
N ARG A 394 6.79 -16.72 17.35
CA ARG A 394 7.85 -17.48 18.04
C ARG A 394 9.22 -16.83 17.83
N ARG A 395 10.18 -17.20 18.70
CA ARG A 395 11.59 -16.81 18.61
C ARG A 395 12.49 -17.99 18.95
N PRO A 396 12.59 -18.98 18.06
CA PRO A 396 13.39 -20.15 18.35
C PRO A 396 14.88 -19.78 18.28
N SER A 397 15.62 -19.92 19.37
CA SER A 397 17.10 -19.78 19.36
C SER A 397 17.78 -20.80 18.45
N ALA A 398 17.09 -21.89 18.11
CA ALA A 398 17.50 -22.82 17.09
C ALA A 398 17.62 -22.18 15.69
N LEU A 399 17.14 -20.95 15.48
CA LEU A 399 17.29 -20.19 14.24
C LEU A 399 18.41 -19.14 14.29
N ASP A 400 19.11 -19.00 15.42
CA ASP A 400 20.23 -18.07 15.55
C ASP A 400 21.35 -18.43 14.55
N VAL A 401 21.98 -17.42 13.98
CA VAL A 401 23.06 -17.56 13.00
C VAL A 401 24.33 -16.94 13.57
N PRO A 402 25.50 -17.60 13.52
CA PRO A 402 26.76 -16.94 13.89
C PRO A 402 26.94 -15.62 13.11
N PRO A 403 27.32 -14.49 13.74
CA PRO A 403 27.43 -13.20 13.06
C PRO A 403 28.29 -13.24 11.78
N ALA A 404 29.37 -14.03 11.80
CA ALA A 404 30.28 -14.21 10.67
C ALA A 404 29.64 -14.88 9.43
N GLN A 405 28.47 -15.51 9.58
CA GLN A 405 27.74 -16.18 8.49
C GLN A 405 26.62 -15.31 7.89
N LEU A 406 26.28 -14.17 8.49
CA LEU A 406 25.17 -13.34 8.05
C LEU A 406 25.39 -12.73 6.65
N GLU A 407 26.62 -12.34 6.32
CA GLU A 407 26.95 -11.84 4.99
C GLU A 407 26.78 -12.92 3.92
N ALA A 408 27.30 -14.12 4.18
CA ALA A 408 27.11 -15.26 3.29
C ALA A 408 25.62 -15.62 3.13
N LEU A 409 24.85 -15.58 4.22
CA LEU A 409 23.41 -15.82 4.20
C LEU A 409 22.64 -14.77 3.37
N ARG A 410 23.08 -13.51 3.41
CA ARG A 410 22.53 -12.42 2.58
C ARG A 410 22.87 -12.65 1.11
N ASP A 411 24.13 -12.88 0.78
CA ASP A 411 24.64 -12.75 -0.59
C ASP A 411 24.62 -14.05 -1.40
N LEU A 412 24.72 -15.21 -0.75
CA LEU A 412 24.87 -16.51 -1.43
C LEU A 412 23.58 -17.34 -1.31
N ASP A 413 22.95 -17.63 -2.45
CA ASP A 413 21.75 -18.47 -2.48
C ASP A 413 21.99 -19.84 -1.86
N TYR A 414 23.13 -20.49 -2.16
CA TYR A 414 23.47 -21.80 -1.57
C TYR A 414 23.48 -21.75 -0.03
N ALA A 415 24.09 -20.74 0.58
CA ALA A 415 24.14 -20.60 2.04
C ALA A 415 22.73 -20.40 2.64
N ALA A 416 21.86 -19.67 1.93
CA ALA A 416 20.47 -19.49 2.35
C ALA A 416 19.65 -20.78 2.26
N TYR A 417 19.81 -21.56 1.19
CA TYR A 417 19.17 -22.87 1.07
C TYR A 417 19.70 -23.87 2.10
N GLU A 418 21.00 -23.88 2.37
CA GLU A 418 21.62 -24.71 3.40
C GLU A 418 21.08 -24.36 4.80
N TYR A 419 21.04 -23.08 5.14
CA TYR A 419 20.45 -22.59 6.39
C TYR A 419 18.99 -23.05 6.54
N VAL A 420 18.15 -22.84 5.53
CA VAL A 420 16.73 -23.23 5.59
C VAL A 420 16.56 -24.75 5.66
N ALA A 421 17.38 -25.51 4.93
CA ALA A 421 17.35 -26.98 4.95
C ALA A 421 17.72 -27.53 6.34
N ALA A 422 18.78 -27.01 6.95
CA ALA A 422 19.23 -27.39 8.29
C ALA A 422 18.18 -27.07 9.37
N HIS A 423 17.45 -25.96 9.19
CA HIS A 423 16.46 -25.46 10.15
C HIS A 423 15.01 -25.77 9.80
N ARG A 424 14.76 -26.60 8.79
CA ARG A 424 13.41 -26.86 8.24
C ARG A 424 12.37 -27.18 9.31
N ARG A 425 12.74 -27.96 10.33
CA ARG A 425 11.84 -28.36 11.42
C ARG A 425 11.47 -27.17 12.31
N ALA A 426 12.42 -26.29 12.62
CA ALA A 426 12.20 -25.09 13.40
C ALA A 426 11.35 -24.06 12.63
N ILE A 427 11.57 -23.95 11.31
CA ILE A 427 10.77 -23.12 10.40
C ILE A 427 9.35 -23.72 10.19
N GLY A 428 9.19 -25.04 10.35
CA GLY A 428 7.91 -25.73 10.17
C GLY A 428 7.66 -26.25 8.76
N ILE A 429 8.70 -26.40 7.96
CA ILE A 429 8.62 -27.01 6.62
C ILE A 429 8.58 -28.53 6.80
N PRO A 430 7.50 -29.23 6.37
CA PRO A 430 7.38 -30.68 6.54
C PRO A 430 8.52 -31.43 5.82
N ALA A 431 8.90 -32.60 6.31
CA ALA A 431 9.95 -33.42 5.70
C ALA A 431 9.60 -33.79 4.23
N GLY A 432 10.61 -33.80 3.36
CA GLY A 432 10.42 -34.12 1.93
C GLY A 432 9.71 -33.06 1.09
N VAL A 433 9.12 -32.02 1.70
CA VAL A 433 8.47 -30.93 0.95
C VAL A 433 9.54 -29.99 0.38
N PRO A 434 9.51 -29.71 -0.94
CA PRO A 434 10.39 -28.71 -1.56
C PRO A 434 9.98 -27.30 -1.12
N PHE A 435 10.95 -26.39 -1.08
CA PHE A 435 10.74 -25.00 -0.69
C PHE A 435 11.59 -24.07 -1.56
N THR A 436 11.23 -22.80 -1.56
CA THR A 436 11.95 -21.72 -2.25
C THR A 436 12.34 -20.67 -1.23
N VAL A 437 13.62 -20.33 -1.19
CA VAL A 437 14.10 -19.17 -0.43
C VAL A 437 14.03 -17.95 -1.33
N LEU A 438 13.31 -16.92 -0.91
CA LEU A 438 13.16 -15.67 -1.65
C LEU A 438 14.41 -14.78 -1.48
N PRO A 439 14.60 -13.74 -2.31
CA PRO A 439 15.66 -12.76 -2.11
C PRO A 439 15.68 -12.23 -0.67
N ARG A 440 16.86 -12.28 -0.03
CA ARG A 440 17.00 -11.85 1.36
C ARG A 440 16.84 -10.35 1.44
N ILE A 441 16.21 -9.89 2.51
CA ILE A 441 15.93 -8.48 2.74
C ILE A 441 16.86 -7.97 3.82
N ASP A 442 17.70 -7.00 3.46
CA ASP A 442 18.56 -6.26 4.39
C ASP A 442 17.93 -4.91 4.67
N ALA A 443 17.61 -4.64 5.95
CA ALA A 443 16.82 -3.48 6.34
C ALA A 443 17.40 -2.81 7.59
N THR A 444 17.48 -1.47 7.59
CA THR A 444 17.97 -0.69 8.75
C THR A 444 16.86 0.23 9.27
N LYS A 445 16.30 -0.10 10.43
CA LYS A 445 15.09 0.51 10.97
C LYS A 445 15.40 1.38 12.19
N ARG A 446 14.76 2.55 12.29
CA ARG A 446 14.88 3.45 13.46
C ARG A 446 14.05 2.94 14.62
N VAL A 447 14.66 2.49 15.70
CA VAL A 447 13.93 1.84 16.80
C VAL A 447 13.45 2.77 17.91
N GLY A 448 13.78 4.06 17.84
CA GLY A 448 13.42 5.01 18.88
C GLY A 448 13.69 6.47 18.49
N PRO A 449 13.90 7.34 19.49
CA PRO A 449 14.45 8.69 19.30
C PRO A 449 15.79 8.67 18.56
N ALA A 450 16.23 9.82 18.04
CA ALA A 450 17.43 9.91 17.22
C ALA A 450 18.74 9.46 17.89
N GLN A 451 18.79 9.45 19.22
CA GLN A 451 19.94 9.01 20.00
C GLN A 451 20.02 7.49 20.14
N VAL A 452 18.93 6.77 19.83
CA VAL A 452 18.93 5.30 19.88
C VAL A 452 19.46 4.79 18.54
N PRO A 453 20.53 3.98 18.54
CA PRO A 453 21.05 3.39 17.30
C PRO A 453 19.96 2.65 16.53
N PRO A 454 19.96 2.71 15.19
CA PRO A 454 19.03 1.92 14.40
C PRO A 454 19.31 0.43 14.59
N GLN A 455 18.34 -0.40 14.21
CA GLN A 455 18.45 -1.84 14.21
C GLN A 455 18.51 -2.33 12.77
N ARG A 456 19.58 -3.05 12.45
CA ARG A 456 19.72 -3.71 11.15
C ARG A 456 19.23 -5.15 11.27
N GLU A 457 18.38 -5.56 10.35
CA GLU A 457 17.80 -6.90 10.28
C GLU A 457 18.07 -7.55 8.92
N LEU A 458 18.29 -8.86 8.92
CA LEU A 458 18.24 -9.71 7.74
C LEU A 458 16.97 -10.55 7.80
N LEU A 459 16.04 -10.34 6.85
CA LEU A 459 14.84 -11.16 6.73
C LEU A 459 15.06 -12.26 5.69
N VAL A 460 14.82 -13.49 6.10
CA VAL A 460 14.83 -14.68 5.24
C VAL A 460 13.39 -15.14 5.07
N LYS A 461 12.84 -14.95 3.87
CA LYS A 461 11.50 -15.41 3.51
C LYS A 461 11.58 -16.73 2.76
N VAL A 462 10.75 -17.69 3.15
CA VAL A 462 10.70 -19.03 2.57
C VAL A 462 9.26 -19.36 2.20
N ALA A 463 9.06 -19.84 0.98
CA ALA A 463 7.76 -20.29 0.46
C ALA A 463 7.78 -21.80 0.18
N TRP A 464 6.64 -22.45 0.36
CA TRP A 464 6.40 -23.83 -0.07
C TRP A 464 4.90 -24.06 -0.29
N ASP A 465 4.55 -25.16 -0.95
CA ASP A 465 3.16 -25.56 -1.12
C ASP A 465 2.73 -26.55 -0.04
N ARG A 466 1.62 -26.25 0.63
CA ARG A 466 0.93 -27.21 1.50
C ARG A 466 -0.07 -28.00 0.67
N LEU A 467 0.13 -29.30 0.61
CA LEU A 467 -0.83 -30.22 0.00
C LEU A 467 -2.06 -30.36 0.91
N PRO A 468 -3.29 -30.18 0.39
CA PRO A 468 -4.49 -30.46 1.16
C PRO A 468 -4.63 -31.96 1.43
N GLU A 469 -5.33 -32.28 2.52
CA GLU A 469 -5.71 -33.67 2.83
C GLU A 469 -6.54 -34.26 1.69
N ALA A 470 -6.37 -35.56 1.44
CA ALA A 470 -7.19 -36.28 0.47
C ALA A 470 -8.64 -36.32 0.98
N ARG A 471 -9.59 -35.97 0.11
CA ARG A 471 -11.01 -36.15 0.39
C ARG A 471 -11.33 -37.65 0.43
N GLY A 472 -12.48 -38.00 0.99
CA GLY A 472 -12.94 -39.40 1.09
C GLY A 472 -13.10 -40.12 -0.25
N ASP A 473 -13.14 -39.38 -1.37
CA ASP A 473 -13.18 -39.88 -2.74
C ASP A 473 -11.77 -40.01 -3.40
N GLY A 474 -10.69 -39.78 -2.63
CA GLY A 474 -9.32 -39.82 -3.12
C GLY A 474 -8.86 -38.56 -3.86
N THR A 475 -9.76 -37.60 -4.12
CA THR A 475 -9.39 -36.34 -4.78
C THR A 475 -8.65 -35.41 -3.80
N ARG A 476 -7.71 -34.62 -4.32
CA ARG A 476 -7.02 -33.59 -3.55
C ARG A 476 -7.39 -32.21 -4.10
N GLY A 477 -7.56 -31.26 -3.19
CA GLY A 477 -7.69 -29.86 -3.58
C GLY A 477 -6.40 -29.32 -4.20
N ARG A 478 -6.46 -28.08 -4.68
CA ARG A 478 -5.28 -27.35 -5.16
C ARG A 478 -4.28 -27.15 -4.00
N PRO A 479 -2.96 -27.26 -4.24
CA PRO A 479 -1.95 -26.88 -3.26
C PRO A 479 -2.14 -25.43 -2.78
N VAL A 480 -2.01 -25.21 -1.48
CA VAL A 480 -2.12 -23.90 -0.85
C VAL A 480 -0.70 -23.36 -0.63
N PRO A 481 -0.32 -22.24 -1.26
CA PRO A 481 0.99 -21.66 -1.07
C PRO A 481 1.06 -21.08 0.35
N VAL A 482 2.15 -21.39 1.03
CA VAL A 482 2.38 -21.00 2.42
C VAL A 482 3.84 -20.59 2.60
N GLY A 483 4.16 -20.05 3.76
CA GLY A 483 5.50 -19.54 3.97
C GLY A 483 5.83 -19.19 5.40
N ALA A 484 7.08 -18.78 5.56
CA ALA A 484 7.63 -18.27 6.80
C ALA A 484 8.58 -17.10 6.53
N THR A 485 8.64 -16.16 7.48
CA THR A 485 9.64 -15.10 7.55
C THR A 485 10.43 -15.26 8.84
N VAL A 486 11.74 -15.41 8.71
CA VAL A 486 12.70 -15.35 9.82
C VAL A 486 13.33 -13.97 9.83
N SER A 487 13.37 -13.32 10.98
CA SER A 487 14.08 -12.06 11.18
C SER A 487 15.32 -12.29 12.04
N LEU A 488 16.49 -11.97 11.51
CA LEU A 488 17.78 -12.12 12.17
C LEU A 488 18.38 -10.74 12.45
N ARG A 489 18.95 -10.56 13.63
CA ARG A 489 19.65 -9.34 14.01
C ARG A 489 21.08 -9.32 13.47
N TRP A 490 21.53 -8.22 12.87
CA TRP A 490 22.89 -8.15 12.35
C TRP A 490 23.99 -8.14 13.41
N GLU A 491 23.76 -7.48 14.54
CA GLU A 491 24.82 -7.27 15.53
C GLU A 491 25.27 -8.55 16.24
N ASP A 492 24.39 -9.54 16.38
CA ASP A 492 24.64 -10.76 17.15
C ASP A 492 24.05 -12.03 16.53
N GLY A 493 23.37 -11.92 15.39
CA GLY A 493 22.83 -13.06 14.64
C GLY A 493 21.62 -13.74 15.29
N ARG A 494 21.06 -13.17 16.36
CA ARG A 494 19.89 -13.74 17.04
C ARG A 494 18.63 -13.65 16.19
N CYS A 495 17.81 -14.69 16.26
CA CYS A 495 16.47 -14.71 15.69
C CYS A 495 15.52 -13.84 16.53
N LEU A 496 15.12 -12.70 15.95
CA LEU A 496 14.19 -11.74 16.55
C LEU A 496 12.72 -12.16 16.40
N ALA A 497 12.40 -12.90 15.33
CA ALA A 497 11.06 -13.42 15.08
C ALA A 497 11.06 -14.55 14.04
N LEU A 498 10.12 -15.48 14.21
CA LEU A 498 9.62 -16.39 13.19
C LEU A 498 8.11 -16.15 13.03
N VAL A 499 7.70 -15.74 11.84
CA VAL A 499 6.29 -15.58 11.45
C VAL A 499 5.97 -16.60 10.39
N ARG A 500 5.01 -17.48 10.63
CA ARG A 500 4.54 -18.50 9.68
C ARG A 500 3.11 -18.18 9.29
N SER A 501 2.74 -18.42 8.03
CA SER A 501 1.36 -18.22 7.63
C SER A 501 0.46 -19.16 8.44
N LEU A 502 -0.72 -18.69 8.83
CA LEU A 502 -1.68 -19.48 9.60
C LEU A 502 -2.06 -20.74 8.82
N ALA A 503 -2.13 -20.63 7.49
CA ALA A 503 -2.34 -21.74 6.59
C ALA A 503 -1.23 -22.81 6.67
N ALA A 504 0.01 -22.47 7.05
CA ALA A 504 1.08 -23.44 7.30
C ALA A 504 0.90 -24.22 8.62
N GLU A 505 0.23 -23.63 9.61
CA GLU A 505 0.07 -24.22 10.95
C GLU A 505 -1.12 -25.16 11.07
N ARG A 506 -2.04 -25.15 10.09
CA ARG A 506 -3.22 -26.02 10.09
C ARG A 506 -2.82 -27.47 9.84
N SER A 507 -2.71 -28.24 10.91
CA SER A 507 -2.72 -29.71 10.92
C SER A 507 -4.08 -30.22 11.42
N GLY A 508 -4.94 -30.72 10.53
CA GLY A 508 -6.22 -31.38 10.87
C GLY A 508 -7.50 -30.52 10.75
N SER A 509 -8.54 -31.11 10.14
CA SER A 509 -9.96 -30.73 9.98
C SER A 509 -10.41 -29.29 10.34
N ALA A 510 -10.92 -28.57 9.35
CA ALA A 510 -11.64 -27.30 9.52
C ALA A 510 -13.01 -27.49 10.21
N PRO A 511 -13.49 -26.54 11.03
CA PRO A 511 -14.91 -26.22 11.07
C PRO A 511 -15.24 -25.43 9.79
N GLY A 512 -16.28 -25.86 9.09
CA GLY A 512 -16.56 -25.49 7.70
C GLY A 512 -16.58 -23.99 7.42
N SER A 513 -15.83 -23.58 6.39
CA SER A 513 -16.15 -22.38 5.62
C SER A 513 -16.76 -22.79 4.29
N ALA A 514 -17.78 -22.02 3.91
CA ALA A 514 -18.63 -22.23 2.76
C ALA A 514 -17.86 -22.50 1.46
N ARG A 515 -18.46 -23.33 0.62
CA ARG A 515 -18.04 -23.71 -0.73
C ARG A 515 -17.38 -22.53 -1.46
N GLY A 516 -16.10 -22.67 -1.77
CA GLY A 516 -15.43 -21.78 -2.72
C GLY A 516 -16.11 -21.91 -4.08
N SER A 517 -16.80 -20.86 -4.52
CA SER A 517 -17.01 -20.66 -5.94
C SER A 517 -15.66 -20.28 -6.55
N ALA A 518 -15.31 -20.94 -7.65
CA ALA A 518 -14.16 -20.56 -8.44
C ALA A 518 -14.39 -19.13 -8.96
N VAL A 519 -13.56 -18.19 -8.51
CA VAL A 519 -13.47 -16.86 -9.13
C VAL A 519 -12.80 -17.06 -10.51
N PRO A 520 -13.38 -16.56 -11.61
CA PRO A 520 -12.76 -16.65 -12.93
C PRO A 520 -11.43 -15.89 -12.97
N GLN A 521 -10.49 -16.35 -13.80
CA GLN A 521 -9.13 -15.80 -13.91
C GLN A 521 -9.14 -14.29 -14.23
N PRO A 522 -8.32 -13.45 -13.56
CA PRO A 522 -8.37 -12.01 -13.73
C PRO A 522 -7.44 -11.57 -14.86
N ALA A 523 -7.95 -11.57 -16.10
CA ALA A 523 -7.47 -10.66 -17.13
C ALA A 523 -8.36 -9.42 -17.28
N GLU A 524 -9.60 -9.46 -16.78
CA GLU A 524 -10.61 -8.41 -17.03
C GLU A 524 -11.14 -7.70 -15.76
N VAL A 525 -10.73 -8.11 -14.56
CA VAL A 525 -11.33 -7.61 -13.29
C VAL A 525 -10.76 -6.27 -12.81
N LEU A 526 -9.65 -5.76 -13.36
CA LEU A 526 -9.15 -4.44 -12.99
C LEU A 526 -9.79 -3.28 -13.80
N VAL A 527 -10.63 -3.59 -14.79
CA VAL A 527 -11.34 -2.58 -15.59
C VAL A 527 -12.84 -2.50 -15.25
N ALA A 528 -13.43 -3.53 -14.63
CA ALA A 528 -14.89 -3.58 -14.41
C ALA A 528 -15.40 -3.12 -13.02
N ALA A 529 -14.56 -2.96 -12.00
CA ALA A 529 -15.06 -2.82 -10.62
C ALA A 529 -15.06 -1.38 -10.07
N LEU A 530 -15.87 -0.50 -10.65
CA LEU A 530 -16.53 0.62 -9.95
C LEU A 530 -17.75 1.05 -10.76
N GLY A 531 -18.93 0.68 -10.27
CA GLY A 531 -20.25 1.09 -10.79
C GLY A 531 -20.92 0.02 -11.66
N ALA A 532 -21.77 -0.81 -11.06
CA ALA A 532 -22.88 -1.39 -11.79
C ALA A 532 -23.91 -0.27 -12.00
N ASP A 533 -24.03 0.20 -13.25
CA ASP A 533 -25.30 0.51 -13.90
C ASP A 533 -25.01 0.91 -15.35
N ALA A 534 -25.22 -0.03 -16.28
CA ALA A 534 -25.63 0.26 -17.64
C ALA A 534 -26.26 -0.99 -18.25
N ALA A 535 -27.40 -0.78 -18.89
CA ALA A 535 -28.33 -1.74 -19.44
C ALA A 535 -27.73 -2.87 -20.30
N THR A 536 -28.37 -4.02 -20.15
CA THR A 536 -28.33 -5.22 -20.98
C THR A 536 -28.45 -4.96 -22.49
N THR A 537 -27.57 -5.56 -23.28
CA THR A 537 -27.96 -6.14 -24.59
C THR A 537 -27.25 -7.47 -24.81
N ASP A 538 -28.05 -8.54 -24.83
CA ASP A 538 -27.68 -9.90 -25.19
C ASP A 538 -27.24 -9.99 -26.66
N VAL A 539 -26.08 -10.60 -26.95
CA VAL A 539 -25.88 -11.37 -28.19
C VAL A 539 -24.88 -12.52 -27.96
N HIS A 540 -25.35 -13.68 -27.51
CA HIS A 540 -24.70 -14.95 -27.81
C HIS A 540 -25.74 -16.06 -28.07
N GLY A 541 -26.05 -16.27 -29.34
CA GLY A 541 -26.68 -17.48 -29.84
C GLY A 541 -25.77 -18.13 -30.88
N ALA A 542 -25.09 -19.21 -30.50
CA ALA A 542 -24.61 -20.27 -31.40
C ALA A 542 -25.27 -21.57 -30.89
N PRO A 543 -25.42 -22.68 -31.67
CA PRO A 543 -24.63 -23.15 -32.83
C PRO A 543 -25.58 -23.79 -33.92
N PRO A 544 -25.25 -24.75 -34.85
CA PRO A 544 -24.10 -25.66 -34.94
C PRO A 544 -23.53 -25.99 -36.36
N ALA A 545 -22.56 -26.91 -36.32
CA ALA A 545 -21.59 -27.35 -37.32
C ALA A 545 -22.12 -28.03 -38.59
N GLY A 546 -21.33 -27.99 -39.67
CA GLY A 546 -21.50 -28.83 -40.86
C GLY A 546 -20.34 -28.78 -41.88
N ALA A 547 -19.61 -29.89 -41.98
CA ALA A 547 -18.97 -30.53 -43.15
C ALA A 547 -17.99 -29.79 -44.10
N ALA A 548 -17.20 -30.59 -44.84
CA ALA A 548 -15.87 -30.29 -45.37
C ALA A 548 -15.76 -30.02 -46.89
N ALA A 549 -14.67 -29.29 -47.25
CA ALA A 549 -13.87 -29.28 -48.51
C ALA A 549 -14.44 -28.66 -49.81
N PRO A 550 -13.63 -28.29 -50.85
CA PRO A 550 -12.16 -28.18 -50.95
C PRO A 550 -11.63 -26.80 -51.47
N ALA A 551 -10.29 -26.69 -51.48
CA ALA A 551 -9.49 -25.54 -51.91
C ALA A 551 -9.74 -25.04 -53.34
N ARG A 552 -9.66 -23.70 -53.55
CA ARG A 552 -9.33 -23.10 -54.86
C ARG A 552 -8.75 -21.68 -54.75
N SER A 553 -7.57 -21.55 -55.39
CA SER A 553 -7.07 -20.39 -56.14
C SER A 553 -6.73 -19.10 -55.39
N VAL A 554 -5.44 -18.97 -55.11
CA VAL A 554 -4.65 -17.74 -55.02
C VAL A 554 -5.05 -16.74 -56.13
N ARG A 555 -5.52 -15.56 -55.73
CA ARG A 555 -5.38 -14.31 -56.50
C ARG A 555 -5.13 -13.17 -55.51
N SER A 556 -3.93 -12.61 -55.59
CA SER A 556 -3.53 -11.39 -54.90
C SER A 556 -4.41 -10.21 -55.32
N PRO A 557 -4.98 -9.43 -54.38
CA PRO A 557 -5.34 -8.06 -54.65
C PRO A 557 -4.14 -7.18 -54.31
N SER A 558 -3.64 -6.52 -55.36
CA SER A 558 -2.97 -5.22 -55.38
C SER A 558 -2.73 -4.53 -54.03
N SER A 559 -1.45 -4.21 -53.81
CA SER A 559 -0.97 -3.15 -52.93
C SER A 559 -1.76 -1.85 -53.12
N ALA A 560 -2.74 -1.61 -52.26
CA ALA A 560 -3.38 -0.31 -52.10
C ALA A 560 -3.68 -0.13 -50.61
N GLY A 561 -2.94 0.80 -49.98
CA GLY A 561 -3.23 1.27 -48.63
C GLY A 561 -2.64 0.42 -47.50
N ALA A 562 -1.31 0.21 -47.49
CA ALA A 562 -0.64 0.08 -46.21
C ALA A 562 -0.84 1.41 -45.49
N GLY A 563 -1.84 1.50 -44.61
CA GLY A 563 -1.97 2.61 -43.69
C GLY A 563 -0.64 2.74 -42.96
N ALA A 564 0.11 3.80 -43.25
CA ALA A 564 1.39 4.06 -42.63
C ALA A 564 1.17 3.97 -41.12
N ALA A 565 1.79 2.98 -40.47
CA ALA A 565 1.77 2.90 -39.02
C ALA A 565 2.35 4.22 -38.52
N ARG A 566 1.48 5.06 -37.96
CA ARG A 566 1.86 6.36 -37.40
C ARG A 566 3.02 6.10 -36.43
N PRO A 567 4.18 6.77 -36.59
CA PRO A 567 5.32 6.52 -35.71
C PRO A 567 4.88 6.72 -34.26
N LEU A 568 5.15 5.73 -33.41
CA LEU A 568 4.86 5.83 -31.98
C LEU A 568 5.61 7.02 -31.43
N ALA A 569 4.93 7.89 -30.68
CA ALA A 569 5.57 9.00 -30.00
C ALA A 569 6.72 8.47 -29.13
N PRO A 570 7.90 9.10 -29.11
CA PRO A 570 8.97 8.70 -28.22
C PRO A 570 8.53 8.89 -26.75
N PRO A 571 9.05 8.08 -25.82
CA PRO A 571 8.78 8.28 -24.40
C PRO A 571 9.27 9.67 -23.95
N PRO A 572 8.56 10.33 -23.02
CA PRO A 572 9.03 11.57 -22.43
C PRO A 572 10.41 11.40 -21.76
N PRO A 573 11.23 12.46 -21.66
CA PRO A 573 12.51 12.40 -20.98
C PRO A 573 12.38 11.85 -19.55
N GLY A 574 13.26 10.93 -19.17
CA GLY A 574 13.26 10.33 -17.82
C GLY A 574 12.24 9.21 -17.62
N VAL A 575 11.37 8.92 -18.58
CA VAL A 575 10.43 7.78 -18.53
C VAL A 575 11.09 6.53 -19.07
N ASP A 576 10.99 5.40 -18.34
CA ASP A 576 11.46 4.10 -18.80
C ASP A 576 10.76 3.70 -20.11
N PRO A 577 11.49 3.48 -21.23
CA PRO A 577 10.88 3.16 -22.51
C PRO A 577 10.02 1.89 -22.47
N GLY A 578 10.45 0.86 -21.73
CA GLY A 578 9.71 -0.39 -21.58
C GLY A 578 8.35 -0.17 -20.92
N ALA A 579 8.36 0.49 -19.75
CA ALA A 579 7.14 0.84 -19.03
C ALA A 579 6.21 1.74 -19.85
N PHE A 580 6.75 2.72 -20.57
CA PHE A 580 5.97 3.60 -21.45
C PHE A 580 5.23 2.82 -22.54
N PHE A 581 5.93 1.94 -23.27
CA PHE A 581 5.30 1.19 -24.35
C PHE A 581 4.33 0.11 -23.84
N ASP A 582 4.56 -0.48 -22.67
CA ASP A 582 3.58 -1.35 -22.01
C ASP A 582 2.27 -0.58 -21.71
N LEU A 583 2.39 0.61 -21.15
CA LEU A 583 1.26 1.50 -20.85
C LEU A 583 0.51 1.94 -22.13
N VAL A 584 1.23 2.42 -23.14
CA VAL A 584 0.64 2.86 -24.42
C VAL A 584 -0.08 1.70 -25.12
N ARG A 585 0.50 0.50 -25.11
CA ARG A 585 -0.12 -0.69 -25.73
C ARG A 585 -1.41 -1.09 -25.02
N ALA A 586 -1.41 -1.09 -23.69
CA ALA A 586 -2.60 -1.41 -22.91
C ALA A 586 -3.73 -0.41 -23.18
N ARG A 587 -3.40 0.89 -23.29
CA ARG A 587 -4.38 1.94 -23.60
C ARG A 587 -4.87 1.92 -25.05
N GLY A 588 -3.99 1.63 -26.01
CA GLY A 588 -4.36 1.50 -27.42
C GLY A 588 -5.30 0.32 -27.71
N ALA A 589 -5.27 -0.73 -26.88
CA ALA A 589 -6.22 -1.84 -26.94
C ALA A 589 -7.63 -1.44 -26.46
N LEU A 590 -7.74 -0.46 -25.54
CA LEU A 590 -9.01 0.04 -25.02
C LEU A 590 -9.75 0.95 -26.02
N GLY A 591 -9.04 1.63 -26.93
CA GLY A 591 -9.63 2.52 -27.94
C GLY A 591 -10.08 1.84 -29.24
N ARG A 592 -10.02 0.50 -29.32
CA ARG A 592 -10.43 -0.29 -30.51
C ARG A 592 -11.61 -1.24 -30.23
N ALA A 593 -12.23 -1.14 -29.05
CA ALA A 593 -13.37 -1.94 -28.63
C ALA A 593 -14.68 -1.18 -28.86
#